data_AF-A0A7Y8MN00-F1
#
_entry.id   AF-A0A7Y8MN00-F1
#
_cell.length_a   1.000
_cell.length_b   1.000
_cell.length_c   1.000
_cell.angle_alpha   90.00
_cell.angle_beta   90.00
_cell.angle_gamma   90.00
#
_symmetry.space_group_name_H-M   'P 1'
#
loop_
_entity.id
_entity.type
_entity.pdbx_description
1 polymer ?
#
loop_
_entity_poly.entity_id
_entity_poly.type
_entity_poly.pdbx_seq_one_letter_code
_entity_poly.pdbx_strand_id
1 'polypeptide(L)' 'MAYPDIASLPVAEKLQLMESLWDALCHETQGAPEVPAWHKDEVEQRIARLASGEEPTSPWEEAKKRIREQAGSA' A
#
# COMPACT_ATOMS: atom_id res chain seq x y z
N MET A 1 -27.06 -8.35 7.60
CA MET A 1 -25.84 -8.98 7.05
C MET A 1 -25.01 -9.46 8.20
N ALA A 2 -24.59 -10.73 8.19
CA ALA A 2 -23.60 -11.24 9.14
C ALA A 2 -22.22 -10.89 8.58
N TYR A 3 -21.39 -10.19 9.37
CA TYR A 3 -19.99 -10.02 9.01
C TYR A 3 -19.29 -11.37 9.18
N PRO A 4 -18.48 -11.81 8.20
CA PRO A 4 -17.71 -13.02 8.36
C PRO A 4 -16.84 -12.88 9.61
N ASP A 5 -16.72 -13.94 10.39
CA ASP A 5 -15.70 -14.01 11.43
C ASP A 5 -14.33 -14.11 10.75
N ILE A 6 -13.72 -12.95 10.50
CA ILE A 6 -12.42 -12.86 9.81
C ILE A 6 -11.34 -13.64 10.59
N ALA A 7 -11.49 -13.81 11.90
CA ALA A 7 -10.55 -14.57 12.69
C ALA A 7 -10.56 -16.06 12.31
N SER A 8 -11.73 -16.63 11.99
CA SER A 8 -11.90 -18.05 11.68
C SER A 8 -11.57 -18.44 10.23
N LEU A 9 -11.42 -17.47 9.32
CA LEU A 9 -11.12 -17.76 7.91
C LEU A 9 -9.71 -18.38 7.72
N PRO A 10 -9.51 -19.29 6.76
CA PRO A 10 -8.18 -19.66 6.28
C PRO A 10 -7.42 -18.44 5.75
N VAL A 11 -6.08 -18.47 5.80
CA VAL A 11 -5.24 -17.34 5.36
C VAL A 11 -5.52 -16.93 3.92
N ALA A 12 -5.68 -17.88 3.00
CA ALA A 12 -5.99 -17.59 1.60
C ALA A 12 -7.31 -16.82 1.44
N GLU A 13 -8.35 -17.21 2.20
CA GLU A 13 -9.65 -16.54 2.17
C GLU A 13 -9.58 -15.14 2.82
N LYS A 14 -8.77 -14.96 3.87
CA LYS A 14 -8.52 -13.63 4.44
C LYS A 14 -7.88 -12.69 3.42
N LEU A 15 -6.89 -13.18 2.67
CA LEU A 15 -6.21 -12.39 1.63
C LEU A 15 -7.17 -12.03 0.50
N GLN A 16 -7.96 -12.99 0.01
CA GLN A 16 -8.98 -12.72 -1.02
C GLN A 16 -10.04 -11.72 -0.55
N LEU A 17 -10.49 -11.83 0.71
CA LEU A 17 -11.43 -10.89 1.30
C LEU A 17 -10.82 -9.49 1.41
N MET A 18 -9.56 -9.40 1.85
CA MET A 18 -8.83 -8.13 1.93
C MET A 18 -8.70 -7.47 0.55
N GLU A 19 -8.33 -8.24 -0.48
CA GLU A 19 -8.22 -7.75 -1.87
C GLU A 19 -9.58 -7.28 -2.40
N SER A 20 -10.63 -8.07 -2.22
CA SER A 20 -11.99 -7.74 -2.69
C SER A 20 -12.56 -6.51 -1.98
N LEU A 21 -12.30 -6.38 -0.67
CA LEU A 21 -12.69 -5.22 0.10
C LEU A 21 -11.94 -3.97 -0.37
N TRP A 22 -10.63 -4.10 -0.60
CA TRP A 22 -9.81 -2.99 -1.06
C TRP A 22 -10.25 -2.49 -2.45
N ASP A 23 -10.54 -3.41 -3.37
CA ASP A 23 -11.08 -3.09 -4.70
C ASP A 23 -12.43 -2.36 -4.62
N ALA A 24 -13.34 -2.85 -3.79
CA ALA A 24 -14.63 -2.19 -3.56
C ALA A 24 -14.47 -0.76 -3.01
N LEU A 25 -13.58 -0.57 -2.03
CA LEU A 25 -13.29 0.75 -1.45
C LEU A 25 -12.68 1.72 -2.47
N CYS A 26 -11.85 1.24 -3.40
CA CYS A 26 -11.28 2.07 -4.48
C CYS A 26 -12.36 2.59 -5.44
N HIS A 27 -13.47 1.86 -5.60
CA HIS A 27 -14.56 2.22 -6.50
C HIS A 27 -15.71 2.97 -5.79
N GLU A 28 -15.76 2.93 -4.46
CA GLU A 28 -16.75 3.63 -3.65
C GLU A 28 -16.23 5.02 -3.25
N THR A 29 -16.63 6.05 -4.00
CA THR A 29 -16.26 7.44 -3.73
C THR A 29 -17.23 8.16 -2.79
N GLN A 30 -18.40 7.56 -2.52
CA GLN A 30 -19.43 8.18 -1.72
C GLN A 30 -19.09 8.08 -0.23
N GLY A 31 -18.82 9.23 0.40
CA GLY A 31 -18.44 9.30 1.82
C GLY A 31 -16.94 9.07 2.08
N ALA A 32 -16.12 8.92 1.04
CA ALA A 32 -14.68 8.94 1.18
C ALA A 32 -14.21 10.30 1.73
N PRO A 33 -13.26 10.33 2.66
CA PRO A 33 -12.70 11.60 3.13
C PRO A 33 -12.01 12.31 1.97
N GLU A 34 -12.13 13.64 1.94
CA GLU A 34 -11.38 14.44 0.98
C GLU A 34 -9.88 14.19 1.15
N VAL A 35 -9.19 13.95 0.03
CA VAL A 35 -7.74 13.79 0.03
C VAL A 35 -7.13 15.16 0.37
N PRO A 36 -6.34 15.28 1.45
CA PRO A 36 -5.70 16.55 1.78
C PRO A 36 -4.81 17.04 0.64
N ALA A 37 -4.84 18.34 0.35
CA ALA A 37 -4.07 18.93 -0.75
C ALA A 37 -2.57 18.57 -0.70
N TRP A 38 -1.99 18.49 0.50
CA TRP A 38 -0.57 18.17 0.70
C TRP A 38 -0.19 16.76 0.20
N HIS A 39 -1.13 15.82 0.10
CA HIS A 39 -0.84 14.49 -0.48
C HIS A 39 -0.38 14.63 -1.93
N LYS A 40 -1.05 15.49 -2.70
CA LYS A 40 -0.70 15.76 -4.08
C LYS A 40 0.66 16.46 -4.17
N ASP A 41 0.86 17.48 -3.35
CA ASP A 41 2.11 18.26 -3.33
C ASP A 41 3.33 17.37 -3.00
N GLU A 42 3.18 16.43 -2.04
CA GLU A 42 4.23 15.47 -1.67
C GLU A 42 4.55 14.51 -2.82
N VAL A 43 3.53 14.01 -3.53
CA VAL A 43 3.72 13.13 -4.69
C VAL A 43 4.44 13.87 -5.81
N GLU A 44 4.01 15.09 -6.14
CA GLU A 44 4.65 15.92 -7.16
C GLU A 44 6.11 16.23 -6.81
N GLN A 45 6.38 16.58 -5.55
CA GLN A 45 7.74 16.83 -5.06
C GLN A 45 8.64 15.59 -5.21
N ARG A 46 8.16 14.41 -4.80
CA ARG A 46 8.95 13.17 -4.89
C ARG A 46 9.22 12.77 -6.33
N ILE A 47 8.25 12.92 -7.23
CA ILE A 47 8.44 12.66 -8.66
C ILE A 47 9.50 13.60 -9.23
N ALA A 48 9.47 14.89 -8.87
CA ALA A 48 10.46 15.86 -9.33
C ALA A 48 11.88 15.50 -8.85
N ARG A 49 12.06 15.15 -7.57
CA ARG A 49 13.37 14.73 -7.02
C ARG A 49 13.88 13.42 -7.63
N LEU A 50 12.97 12.49 -7.90
CA LEU A 50 13.31 11.25 -8.61
C LEU A 50 13.81 11.57 -10.02
N ALA A 51 13.12 12.46 -10.74
CA ALA A 51 13.51 12.86 -12.09
C ALA A 51 14.83 13.65 -12.13
N SER A 52 15.14 14.44 -11.10
CA SER A 52 16.41 15.17 -10.98
C SER A 52 17.57 14.32 -10.50
N GLY A 53 17.32 13.07 -10.05
CA GLY A 53 18.34 12.18 -9.49
C GLY A 53 18.72 12.51 -8.05
N GLU A 54 17.95 13.34 -7.36
CA GLU A 54 18.13 13.68 -5.95
C GLU A 54 17.67 12.55 -5.01
N GLU A 55 16.74 11.69 -5.47
CA GLU A 55 16.31 10.52 -4.70
C GLU A 55 17.20 9.30 -4.97
N PRO A 56 17.70 8.62 -3.92
CA PRO A 56 18.43 7.38 -4.08
C PRO A 56 17.51 6.27 -4.59
N THR A 57 17.85 5.68 -5.73
CA THR A 57 17.15 4.51 -6.28
C THR A 57 17.97 3.25 -6.11
N SER A 58 17.34 2.13 -5.79
CA SER A 58 17.98 0.81 -5.83
C SER A 58 17.18 -0.12 -6.74
N PRO A 59 17.84 -1.05 -7.46
CA PRO A 59 17.14 -2.13 -8.14
C PRO A 59 16.16 -2.85 -7.21
N TRP A 60 15.01 -3.26 -7.75
CA TRP A 60 13.94 -3.87 -6.95
C TRP A 60 14.39 -5.14 -6.21
N GLU A 61 15.27 -5.93 -6.81
CA GLU A 61 15.84 -7.11 -6.15
C GLU A 61 16.70 -6.75 -4.93
N GLU A 62 17.49 -5.68 -5.01
CA GLU A 62 18.31 -5.21 -3.89
C GLU A 62 17.43 -4.65 -2.77
N ALA A 63 16.37 -3.91 -3.12
CA ALA A 63 15.39 -3.43 -2.16
C ALA A 63 14.71 -4.58 -1.41
N LYS A 64 14.24 -5.61 -2.13
CA LYS A 64 13.63 -6.81 -1.54
C LYS A 64 14.60 -7.54 -0.62
N LYS A 65 15.86 -7.70 -1.04
CA LYS A 65 16.90 -8.32 -0.21
C LYS A 65 17.06 -7.58 1.11
N ARG A 66 17.26 -6.26 1.06
CA ARG A 66 17.41 -5.40 2.24
C ARG A 66 16.22 -5.49 3.20
N ILE A 67 14.99 -5.45 2.68
CA ILE A 67 13.77 -5.55 3.48
C ILE A 67 13.68 -6.91 4.18
N ARG A 68 14.00 -8.02 3.49
CA ARG A 68 14.00 -9.36 4.09
C ARG A 68 15.07 -9.52 5.17
N GLU A 69 16.27 -8.95 4.94
CA GLU A 69 17.35 -8.94 5.95
C GLU A 69 16.93 -8.17 7.20
N GLN A 70 16.23 -7.04 7.05
CA GLN A 70 15.70 -6.27 8.18
C GLN A 70 14.52 -6.96 8.88
N ALA A 71 13.61 -7.57 8.13
CA ALA A 71 12.43 -8.24 8.66
C ALA A 71 12.73 -9.62 9.26
N GLY A 72 13.81 -10.28 8.82
CA GLY A 72 14.28 -11.56 9.37
C GLY A 72 15.17 -11.44 10.61
N SER A 73 15.37 -10.21 11.12
CA SER A 73 16.17 -9.92 12.32
C SER A 73 15.31 -9.66 13.57
N ALA A 74 14.08 -10.19 13.62
CA ALA A 74 13.18 -10.17 14.77
C ALA A 74 12.93 -11.59 15.31
#